data_AF-A0A8T4LDC5-F1
#
_entry.id   AF-A0A8T4LDC5-F1
#
_cell.length_a   1.000
_cell.length_b   1.000
_cell.length_c   1.000
_cell.angle_alpha   90.00
_cell.angle_beta   90.00
_cell.angle_gamma   90.00
#
_symmetry.space_group_name_H-M   'P 1'
#
loop_
_entity.id
_entity.type
_entity.pdbx_description
1 polymer ?
#
loop_
_entity_poly.entity_id
_entity_poly.type
_entity_poly.pdbx_seq_one_letter_code
_entity_poly.pdbx_strand_id
1 'polypeptide(L)'
;NKELRITDIYNQYDEAYQFLSQIPNDKQIIIIPGNHDALRLAEPQPALYKEYAERIYDLPNVVVTSNPSIVNLHKHDDFPGVDVMIYHGYSFDYFVDTVESLRKAGGYDVADKIWEFLLKRRHLSPTYGANPVMPNPIDPLLIRHVPDIVCSGHIHKAKIGQYKGVVSVSGSCWQDTTTFQTRVGHTPTPGAVPIVNLKTWETNMLYFK
;
A
#
# COMPACT_ATOMS: atom_id res chain seq x y z
N ASN A 1 -1.80 7.23 23.74
CA ASN A 1 -3.27 7.37 23.88
C ASN A 1 -3.84 8.78 23.80
N LYS A 2 -3.09 9.85 23.49
CA LYS A 2 -3.68 11.20 23.25
C LYS A 2 -4.00 11.51 21.78
N GLU A 3 -3.69 10.59 20.86
CA GLU A 3 -3.82 10.78 19.40
C GLU A 3 -4.95 9.96 18.77
N LEU A 4 -5.62 9.07 19.53
CA LEU A 4 -6.74 8.26 19.04
C LEU A 4 -8.07 8.93 19.39
N ARG A 5 -8.88 9.25 18.38
CA ARG A 5 -10.26 9.69 18.57
C ARG A 5 -11.17 8.53 18.98
N ILE A 6 -10.93 7.34 18.43
CA ILE A 6 -11.64 6.10 18.73
C ILE A 6 -10.62 5.15 19.37
N THR A 7 -10.78 4.84 20.66
CA THR A 7 -9.80 4.03 21.40
C THR A 7 -10.04 2.53 21.32
N ASP A 8 -11.27 2.13 20.98
CA ASP A 8 -11.66 0.74 20.82
C ASP A 8 -11.43 0.28 19.37
N ILE A 9 -10.76 -0.85 19.19
CA ILE A 9 -10.36 -1.35 17.87
C ILE A 9 -11.56 -1.81 17.02
N TYR A 10 -12.60 -2.37 17.64
CA TYR A 10 -13.81 -2.78 16.92
C TYR A 10 -14.51 -1.55 16.36
N ASN A 11 -14.64 -0.50 17.19
CA ASN A 11 -15.22 0.77 16.76
C ASN A 11 -14.41 1.46 15.64
N GLN A 12 -13.08 1.25 15.56
CA GLN A 12 -12.27 1.77 14.45
C GLN A 12 -12.63 1.07 13.12
N TYR A 13 -12.78 -0.25 13.12
CA TYR A 13 -13.19 -1.00 11.93
C TYR A 13 -14.65 -0.74 11.55
N ASP A 14 -15.53 -0.55 12.53
CA ASP A 14 -16.93 -0.14 12.28
C ASP A 14 -17.01 1.23 11.57
N GLU A 15 -16.21 2.20 12.00
CA GLU A 15 -16.14 3.52 11.36
C GLU A 15 -15.59 3.41 9.92
N ALA A 16 -14.54 2.59 9.72
CA ALA A 16 -14.02 2.31 8.39
C ALA A 16 -15.10 1.67 7.47
N TYR A 17 -15.88 0.73 8.01
CA TYR A 17 -17.02 0.15 7.30
C TYR A 17 -18.06 1.22 6.89
N GLN A 18 -18.39 2.18 7.76
CA GLN A 18 -19.35 3.25 7.42
C GLN A 18 -18.88 4.07 6.22
N PHE A 19 -17.58 4.40 6.13
CA PHE A 19 -17.04 5.11 4.97
C PHE A 19 -17.00 4.24 3.71
N LEU A 20 -16.57 2.98 3.83
CA LEU A 20 -16.50 2.06 2.70
C LEU A 20 -17.88 1.75 2.11
N SER A 21 -18.92 1.66 2.95
CA SER A 21 -20.32 1.41 2.52
C SER A 21 -20.94 2.54 1.70
N GLN A 22 -20.34 3.73 1.70
CA GLN A 22 -20.79 4.86 0.88
C GLN A 22 -20.26 4.79 -0.56
N ILE A 23 -19.28 3.93 -0.83
CA ILE A 23 -18.74 3.74 -2.17
C ILE A 23 -19.75 2.95 -3.01
N PRO A 24 -20.12 3.42 -4.21
CA PRO A 24 -21.07 2.72 -5.08
C PRO A 24 -20.67 1.26 -5.37
N ASN A 25 -21.65 0.35 -5.33
CA ASN A 25 -21.43 -1.09 -5.47
C ASN A 25 -20.84 -1.50 -6.84
N ASP A 26 -20.91 -0.65 -7.87
CA ASP A 26 -20.28 -0.88 -9.17
C ASP A 26 -18.76 -0.60 -9.15
N LYS A 27 -18.21 -0.09 -8.04
CA LYS A 27 -16.77 0.13 -7.84
C LYS A 27 -16.21 -0.97 -6.95
N GLN A 28 -15.34 -1.80 -7.51
CA GLN A 28 -14.63 -2.83 -6.74
C GLN A 28 -13.55 -2.20 -5.86
N ILE A 29 -13.46 -2.67 -4.61
CA ILE A 29 -12.52 -2.20 -3.60
C ILE A 29 -11.65 -3.39 -3.21
N ILE A 30 -10.33 -3.22 -3.31
CA ILE A 30 -9.36 -4.22 -2.90
C ILE A 30 -8.65 -3.68 -1.66
N ILE A 31 -8.69 -4.43 -0.56
CA ILE A 31 -8.09 -4.04 0.72
C ILE A 31 -6.96 -5.02 1.05
N ILE A 32 -5.81 -4.49 1.45
CA ILE A 32 -4.74 -5.23 2.12
C ILE A 32 -4.52 -4.62 3.51
N PRO A 33 -4.05 -5.39 4.50
CA PRO A 33 -3.66 -4.83 5.78
C PRO A 33 -2.32 -4.06 5.69
N GLY A 34 -2.07 -3.23 6.69
CA GLY A 34 -0.77 -2.63 6.99
C GLY A 34 -0.28 -2.92 8.41
N ASN A 35 0.77 -2.21 8.83
CA ASN A 35 1.40 -2.39 10.14
C ASN A 35 0.61 -1.81 11.32
N HIS A 36 -0.47 -1.06 11.06
CA HIS A 36 -1.34 -0.50 12.09
C HIS A 36 -2.65 -1.27 12.29
N ASP A 37 -2.92 -2.26 11.42
CA ASP A 37 -4.12 -3.10 11.53
C ASP A 37 -4.01 -4.13 12.66
N ALA A 38 -5.17 -4.60 13.13
CA ALA A 38 -5.30 -5.54 14.24
C ALA A 38 -4.96 -6.99 13.82
N LEU A 39 -3.69 -7.23 13.50
CA LEU A 39 -3.13 -8.54 13.20
C LEU A 39 -1.63 -8.59 13.54
N ARG A 40 -0.99 -9.72 13.26
CA ARG A 40 0.47 -9.83 13.42
C ARG A 40 1.18 -8.77 12.56
N LEU A 41 2.23 -8.18 13.12
CA LEU A 41 3.07 -7.20 12.40
C LEU A 41 3.96 -7.85 11.33
N ALA A 42 4.30 -9.12 11.51
CA ALA A 42 5.28 -9.79 10.66
C ALA A 42 4.73 -10.16 9.28
N GLU A 43 5.49 -9.80 8.25
CA GLU A 43 5.16 -10.04 6.85
C GLU A 43 5.56 -11.47 6.42
N PRO A 44 4.76 -12.15 5.57
CA PRO A 44 3.51 -11.68 5.00
C PRO A 44 2.40 -11.65 6.06
N GLN A 45 1.59 -10.61 5.99
CA GLN A 45 0.42 -10.45 6.80
C GLN A 45 -0.77 -11.16 6.14
N PRO A 46 -1.57 -11.94 6.89
CA PRO A 46 -2.80 -12.53 6.35
C PRO A 46 -3.81 -11.42 6.06
N ALA A 47 -4.90 -11.72 5.35
CA ALA A 47 -6.03 -10.78 5.27
C ALA A 47 -6.53 -10.39 6.67
N LEU A 48 -7.20 -9.23 6.77
CA LEU A 48 -7.73 -8.70 8.04
C LEU A 48 -8.49 -9.77 8.83
N TYR A 49 -8.25 -9.87 10.13
CA TYR A 49 -8.97 -10.83 10.97
C TYR A 49 -10.46 -10.51 10.99
N LYS A 50 -11.29 -11.52 10.66
CA LYS A 50 -12.75 -11.38 10.61
C LYS A 50 -13.35 -10.96 11.96
N GLU A 51 -12.71 -11.32 13.07
CA GLU A 51 -13.10 -10.87 14.42
C GLU A 51 -13.29 -9.35 14.51
N TYR A 52 -12.46 -8.57 13.82
CA TYR A 52 -12.54 -7.11 13.82
C TYR A 52 -13.22 -6.54 12.58
N ALA A 53 -13.05 -7.19 11.43
CA ALA A 53 -13.42 -6.64 10.13
C ALA A 53 -14.63 -7.32 9.48
N GLU A 54 -15.42 -8.14 10.19
CA GLU A 54 -16.55 -8.92 9.65
C GLU A 54 -17.43 -8.11 8.70
N ARG A 55 -17.89 -6.93 9.13
CA ARG A 55 -18.76 -6.07 8.33
C ARG A 55 -18.12 -5.56 7.04
N ILE A 56 -16.80 -5.38 7.02
CA ILE A 56 -16.08 -5.02 5.79
C ILE A 56 -16.14 -6.17 4.79
N TYR A 57 -16.11 -7.42 5.24
CA TYR A 57 -16.28 -8.59 4.38
C TYR A 57 -17.72 -8.75 3.86
N ASP A 58 -18.72 -8.19 4.55
CA ASP A 58 -20.12 -8.23 4.12
C ASP A 58 -20.44 -7.27 2.96
N LEU A 59 -19.53 -6.33 2.63
CA LEU A 59 -19.71 -5.42 1.51
C LEU A 59 -19.55 -6.17 0.18
N PRO A 60 -20.54 -6.10 -0.74
CA PRO A 60 -20.60 -6.94 -1.93
C PRO A 60 -19.54 -6.61 -2.99
N ASN A 61 -18.91 -5.44 -2.88
CA ASN A 61 -17.89 -4.92 -3.79
C ASN A 61 -16.49 -4.86 -3.15
N VAL A 62 -16.29 -5.49 -1.99
CA VAL A 62 -15.00 -5.52 -1.29
C VAL A 62 -14.35 -6.90 -1.39
N VAL A 63 -13.06 -6.90 -1.70
CA VAL A 63 -12.18 -8.07 -1.62
C VAL A 63 -11.01 -7.75 -0.71
N VAL A 64 -10.92 -8.46 0.42
CA VAL A 64 -9.79 -8.32 1.35
C VAL A 64 -8.76 -9.41 1.05
N THR A 65 -7.49 -9.02 0.91
CA THR A 65 -6.37 -9.91 0.58
C THR A 65 -5.21 -9.72 1.56
N SER A 66 -4.16 -10.54 1.44
CA SER A 66 -2.94 -10.45 2.26
C SER A 66 -2.08 -9.24 1.94
N ASN A 67 -1.13 -8.89 2.81
CA ASN A 67 -0.01 -8.02 2.48
C ASN A 67 1.30 -8.84 2.43
N PRO A 68 2.02 -8.88 1.29
CA PRO A 68 1.61 -8.37 -0.03
C PRO A 68 0.53 -9.25 -0.69
N SER A 69 -0.02 -8.77 -1.80
CA SER A 69 -0.87 -9.53 -2.72
C SER A 69 -0.61 -9.15 -4.18
N ILE A 70 -1.05 -10.00 -5.11
CA ILE A 70 -1.14 -9.68 -6.53
C ILE A 70 -2.58 -9.91 -6.95
N VAL A 71 -3.18 -8.93 -7.61
CA VAL A 71 -4.52 -9.00 -8.19
C VAL A 71 -4.42 -8.76 -9.69
N ASN A 72 -5.20 -9.50 -10.48
CA ASN A 72 -5.26 -9.31 -11.92
C ASN A 72 -6.58 -8.64 -12.28
N LEU A 73 -6.50 -7.48 -12.92
CA LEU A 73 -7.65 -6.66 -13.28
C LEU A 73 -8.05 -6.90 -14.73
N HIS A 74 -9.35 -7.01 -14.99
CA HIS A 74 -9.96 -7.11 -16.33
C HIS A 74 -9.57 -8.36 -17.15
N LYS A 75 -9.09 -9.46 -16.55
CA LYS A 75 -8.84 -10.70 -17.31
C LYS A 75 -10.07 -11.18 -18.07
N HIS A 76 -9.90 -11.48 -19.35
CA HIS A 76 -10.87 -12.21 -20.17
C HIS A 76 -10.12 -12.90 -21.33
N ASP A 77 -10.82 -13.66 -22.17
CA ASP A 77 -10.17 -14.56 -23.14
C ASP A 77 -9.19 -13.85 -24.09
N ASP A 78 -9.51 -12.63 -24.52
CA ASP A 78 -8.67 -11.82 -25.42
C ASP A 78 -7.73 -10.82 -24.71
N PHE A 79 -7.73 -10.77 -23.37
CA PHE A 79 -6.89 -9.85 -22.61
C PHE A 79 -6.31 -10.53 -21.36
N PRO A 80 -4.97 -10.65 -21.25
CA PRO A 80 -4.33 -11.31 -20.11
C PRO A 80 -4.61 -10.62 -18.76
N GLY A 81 -5.16 -9.41 -18.80
CA GLY A 81 -5.41 -8.57 -17.64
C GLY A 81 -4.24 -7.66 -17.32
N VAL A 82 -4.39 -6.91 -16.23
CA VAL A 82 -3.34 -6.06 -15.66
C VAL A 82 -2.95 -6.62 -14.29
N ASP A 83 -1.71 -7.06 -14.14
CA ASP A 83 -1.20 -7.55 -12.86
C ASP A 83 -0.81 -6.37 -11.97
N VAL A 84 -1.49 -6.25 -10.83
CA VAL A 84 -1.25 -5.23 -9.81
C VAL A 84 -0.71 -5.88 -8.55
N MET A 85 0.54 -5.60 -8.23
CA MET A 85 1.16 -5.99 -6.96
C MET A 85 0.89 -4.93 -5.91
N ILE A 86 0.31 -5.32 -4.78
CA ILE A 86 -0.04 -4.42 -3.68
C ILE A 86 0.78 -4.84 -2.47
N TYR A 87 1.54 -3.89 -1.93
CA TYR A 87 2.41 -4.09 -0.77
C TYR A 87 2.33 -2.85 0.12
N HIS A 88 2.04 -3.01 1.41
CA HIS A 88 1.85 -1.86 2.30
C HIS A 88 3.07 -0.94 2.31
N GLY A 89 4.29 -1.51 2.35
CA GLY A 89 5.53 -0.72 2.28
C GLY A 89 6.27 -0.60 3.60
N TYR A 90 6.08 -1.50 4.59
CA TYR A 90 6.67 -1.33 5.92
C TYR A 90 8.21 -1.20 5.89
N SER A 91 8.87 -1.90 4.96
CA SER A 91 10.32 -1.81 4.77
C SER A 91 10.82 -0.45 4.21
N PHE A 92 9.93 0.45 3.78
CA PHE A 92 10.33 1.68 3.10
C PHE A 92 11.10 2.62 4.01
N ASP A 93 10.70 2.76 5.28
CA ASP A 93 11.41 3.61 6.26
C ASP A 93 12.88 3.20 6.38
N TYR A 94 13.14 1.89 6.46
CA TYR A 94 14.48 1.35 6.52
C TYR A 94 15.30 1.69 5.27
N PHE A 95 14.73 1.55 4.07
CA PHE A 95 15.46 1.83 2.84
C PHE A 95 15.68 3.33 2.64
N VAL A 96 14.70 4.16 3.00
CA VAL A 96 14.86 5.61 3.03
C VAL A 96 16.00 5.99 3.97
N ASP A 97 16.07 5.41 5.16
CA ASP A 97 17.10 5.74 6.14
C ASP A 97 18.48 5.19 5.80
N THR A 98 18.58 3.97 5.26
CA THR A 98 19.88 3.26 5.12
C THR A 98 20.50 3.36 3.73
N VAL A 99 19.71 3.54 2.67
CA VAL A 99 20.21 3.58 1.30
C VAL A 99 20.56 5.00 0.89
N GLU A 100 21.86 5.29 0.78
CA GLU A 100 22.36 6.63 0.46
C GLU A 100 21.79 7.21 -0.84
N SER A 101 21.66 6.39 -1.89
CA SER A 101 21.10 6.85 -3.16
C SER A 101 19.64 7.28 -3.05
N LEU A 102 18.85 6.66 -2.16
CA LEU A 102 17.45 7.05 -1.92
C LEU A 102 17.39 8.34 -1.09
N ARG A 103 18.20 8.44 -0.03
CA ARG A 103 18.33 9.69 0.76
C ARG A 103 18.68 10.88 -0.14
N LYS A 104 19.73 10.74 -0.95
CA LYS A 104 20.20 11.80 -1.85
C LYS A 104 19.18 12.15 -2.94
N ALA A 105 18.33 11.21 -3.34
CA ALA A 105 17.28 11.45 -4.32
C ALA A 105 16.06 12.18 -3.75
N GLY A 106 15.89 12.26 -2.42
CA GLY A 106 14.76 12.93 -1.77
C GLY A 106 14.12 12.13 -0.63
N GLY A 107 14.62 10.93 -0.30
CA GLY A 107 14.11 10.11 0.80
C GLY A 107 12.62 9.79 0.66
N TYR A 108 11.81 10.22 1.65
CA TYR A 108 10.36 10.04 1.67
C TYR A 108 9.63 10.70 0.50
N ASP A 109 10.22 11.72 -0.14
CA ASP A 109 9.57 12.45 -1.25
C ASP A 109 9.62 11.71 -2.60
N VAL A 110 10.41 10.64 -2.70
CA VAL A 110 10.68 9.91 -3.94
C VAL A 110 10.24 8.44 -3.85
N ALA A 111 8.98 8.22 -3.49
CA ALA A 111 8.39 6.89 -3.39
C ALA A 111 8.56 6.04 -4.67
N ASP A 112 8.54 6.67 -5.85
CA ASP A 112 8.81 6.03 -7.14
C ASP A 112 10.24 5.48 -7.23
N LYS A 113 11.22 6.15 -6.61
CA LYS A 113 12.61 5.68 -6.55
C LYS A 113 12.81 4.51 -5.59
N ILE A 114 12.01 4.43 -4.53
CA ILE A 114 11.97 3.25 -3.65
C ILE A 114 11.47 2.05 -4.44
N TRP A 115 10.39 2.21 -5.21
CA TRP A 115 9.89 1.16 -6.09
C TRP A 115 10.91 0.75 -7.15
N GLU A 116 11.56 1.71 -7.82
CA GLU A 116 12.67 1.42 -8.75
C GLU A 116 13.78 0.60 -8.07
N PHE A 117 14.13 0.92 -6.82
CA PHE A 117 15.14 0.21 -6.04
C PHE A 117 14.73 -1.24 -5.74
N LEU A 118 13.48 -1.48 -5.35
CA LEU A 118 12.96 -2.82 -5.03
C LEU A 118 12.75 -3.67 -6.28
N LEU A 119 12.22 -3.08 -7.36
CA LEU A 119 12.04 -3.76 -8.66
C LEU A 119 13.37 -4.25 -9.24
N LYS A 120 14.45 -3.48 -9.12
CA LYS A 120 15.81 -3.93 -9.51
C LYS A 120 16.27 -5.15 -8.73
N ARG A 121 15.83 -5.31 -7.48
CA ARG A 121 16.18 -6.43 -6.59
C ARG A 121 15.19 -7.59 -6.65
N ARG A 122 14.05 -7.38 -7.30
CA ARG A 122 12.97 -8.36 -7.42
C ARG A 122 12.49 -8.88 -6.06
N HIS A 123 12.47 -8.01 -5.06
CA HIS A 123 12.08 -8.36 -3.69
C HIS A 123 11.50 -7.15 -2.96
N LEU A 124 10.41 -7.33 -2.22
CA LEU A 124 9.69 -6.23 -1.53
C LEU A 124 10.39 -5.76 -0.25
N SER A 125 11.13 -6.65 0.42
CA SER A 125 12.03 -6.27 1.52
C SER A 125 13.31 -7.13 1.60
N PRO A 126 14.31 -6.87 0.74
CA PRO A 126 15.47 -7.76 0.58
C PRO A 126 16.44 -7.78 1.77
N THR A 127 16.26 -6.93 2.77
CA THR A 127 17.17 -6.84 3.92
C THR A 127 16.53 -7.43 5.16
N TYR A 128 17.16 -8.46 5.71
CA TYR A 128 16.73 -9.02 7.00
C TYR A 128 16.79 -7.96 8.11
N GLY A 129 15.70 -7.83 8.86
CA GLY A 129 15.56 -6.82 9.92
C GLY A 129 15.06 -5.45 9.44
N ALA A 130 14.84 -5.23 8.14
CA ALA A 130 14.22 -4.01 7.64
C ALA A 130 12.74 -3.88 8.05
N ASN A 131 12.08 -5.02 8.22
CA ASN A 131 10.75 -5.15 8.81
C ASN A 131 10.63 -6.52 9.49
N PRO A 132 9.65 -6.71 10.39
CA PRO A 132 9.37 -8.02 10.96
C PRO A 132 8.91 -8.99 9.86
N VAL A 133 9.54 -10.16 9.77
CA VAL A 133 9.24 -11.19 8.77
C VAL A 133 8.97 -12.54 9.42
N MET A 134 7.94 -13.24 8.93
CA MET A 134 7.65 -14.61 9.31
C MET A 134 8.53 -15.58 8.52
N PRO A 135 9.15 -16.58 9.17
CA PRO A 135 9.87 -17.62 8.45
C PRO A 135 8.86 -18.41 7.60
N ASN A 136 9.10 -18.45 6.29
CA ASN A 136 8.31 -19.24 5.34
C ASN A 136 9.26 -20.10 4.49
N PRO A 137 8.89 -21.36 4.17
CA PRO A 137 9.69 -22.20 3.28
C PRO A 137 9.88 -21.59 1.88
N ILE A 138 8.89 -20.80 1.45
CA ILE A 138 8.87 -20.11 0.18
C ILE A 138 8.72 -18.61 0.48
N ASP A 139 9.67 -17.80 0.02
CA ASP A 139 9.65 -16.36 0.27
C ASP A 139 8.46 -15.68 -0.45
N PRO A 140 7.49 -15.12 0.29
CA PRO A 140 6.33 -14.47 -0.28
C PRO A 140 6.61 -13.03 -0.73
N LEU A 141 7.74 -12.43 -0.31
CA LEU A 141 8.16 -11.08 -0.67
C LEU A 141 8.97 -11.03 -1.96
N LEU A 142 9.34 -12.21 -2.50
CA LEU A 142 10.01 -12.34 -3.79
C LEU A 142 9.06 -11.99 -4.95
N ILE A 143 9.48 -11.05 -5.80
CA ILE A 143 8.78 -10.64 -7.01
C ILE A 143 9.12 -11.63 -8.13
N ARG A 144 8.40 -12.75 -8.22
CA ARG A 144 8.64 -13.81 -9.22
C ARG A 144 8.27 -13.42 -10.65
N HIS A 145 7.14 -12.75 -10.80
CA HIS A 145 6.67 -12.20 -12.06
C HIS A 145 6.72 -10.67 -11.97
N VAL A 146 7.12 -10.01 -13.04
CA VAL A 146 7.13 -8.55 -13.10
C VAL A 146 5.69 -8.09 -13.27
N PRO A 147 5.11 -7.34 -12.31
CA PRO A 147 3.75 -6.84 -12.43
C PRO A 147 3.71 -5.64 -13.39
N ASP A 148 2.53 -5.29 -13.88
CA ASP A 148 2.31 -4.08 -14.68
C ASP A 148 2.23 -2.84 -13.79
N ILE A 149 1.64 -2.99 -12.59
CA ILE A 149 1.51 -1.93 -11.59
C ILE A 149 2.01 -2.42 -10.23
N VAL A 150 2.74 -1.56 -9.51
CA VAL A 150 3.05 -1.74 -8.09
C VAL A 150 2.39 -0.64 -7.26
N CYS A 151 1.72 -1.02 -6.17
CA CYS A 151 0.99 -0.12 -5.29
C CYS A 151 1.56 -0.20 -3.86
N SER A 152 1.85 0.95 -3.25
CA SER A 152 2.23 1.08 -1.84
C SER A 152 1.44 2.12 -1.08
N GLY A 153 1.53 2.04 0.25
CA GLY A 153 1.15 3.10 1.17
C GLY A 153 2.31 3.41 2.11
N HIS A 154 2.05 3.30 3.41
CA HIS A 154 2.99 3.44 4.54
C HIS A 154 3.65 4.81 4.72
N ILE A 155 4.30 5.33 3.69
CA ILE A 155 5.03 6.59 3.74
C ILE A 155 4.19 7.80 3.38
N HIS A 156 2.86 7.72 3.29
CA HIS A 156 1.95 8.88 3.23
C HIS A 156 2.25 9.92 2.12
N LYS A 157 3.02 9.53 1.10
CA LYS A 157 3.47 10.39 0.00
C LYS A 157 2.88 9.90 -1.30
N ALA A 158 1.99 10.72 -1.86
CA ALA A 158 1.36 10.48 -3.14
C ALA A 158 2.38 10.68 -4.26
N LYS A 159 2.62 9.63 -5.03
CA LYS A 159 3.53 9.68 -6.17
C LYS A 159 3.12 8.64 -7.20
N ILE A 160 3.12 9.06 -8.46
CA ILE A 160 3.08 8.13 -9.58
C ILE A 160 4.43 8.22 -10.29
N GLY A 161 4.99 7.07 -10.62
CA GLY A 161 6.25 6.94 -11.33
C GLY A 161 6.23 5.76 -12.27
N GLN A 162 7.32 5.57 -13.00
CA GLN A 162 7.46 4.46 -13.93
C GLN A 162 8.89 3.96 -13.95
N TYR A 163 9.07 2.63 -14.01
CA TYR A 163 10.36 2.00 -14.19
C TYR A 163 10.25 0.81 -15.16
N LYS A 164 10.93 0.92 -16.31
CA LYS A 164 10.99 -0.14 -17.34
C LYS A 164 9.62 -0.73 -17.70
N GLY A 165 8.62 0.14 -17.88
CA GLY A 165 7.25 -0.26 -18.23
C GLY A 165 6.33 -0.51 -17.04
N VAL A 166 6.85 -0.72 -15.83
CA VAL A 166 6.04 -0.90 -14.62
C VAL A 166 5.63 0.46 -14.06
N VAL A 167 4.33 0.66 -13.83
CA VAL A 167 3.81 1.87 -13.17
C VAL A 167 3.88 1.69 -11.65
N SER A 168 4.50 2.64 -10.96
CA SER A 168 4.52 2.65 -9.50
C SER A 168 3.54 3.69 -8.96
N VAL A 169 2.64 3.26 -8.09
CA VAL A 169 1.67 4.10 -7.39
C VAL A 169 1.97 4.04 -5.89
N SER A 170 2.40 5.17 -5.33
CA SER A 170 2.41 5.36 -3.89
C SER A 170 1.18 6.16 -3.51
N GLY A 171 0.30 5.54 -2.73
CA GLY A 171 -0.86 6.17 -2.15
C GLY A 171 -0.47 7.25 -1.15
N SER A 172 -1.37 8.22 -0.98
CA SER A 172 -1.24 9.22 0.06
C SER A 172 -1.71 8.69 1.43
N CYS A 173 -2.09 9.60 2.31
CA CYS A 173 -2.84 9.33 3.53
C CYS A 173 -4.11 10.16 3.62
N TRP A 174 -4.97 9.78 4.56
CA TRP A 174 -6.14 10.54 5.00
C TRP A 174 -5.99 11.02 6.45
N GLN A 175 -4.75 11.02 6.94
CA GLN A 175 -4.35 11.52 8.26
C GLN A 175 -3.58 12.82 8.07
N ASP A 176 -3.85 13.85 8.88
CA ASP A 176 -3.03 15.05 8.89
C ASP A 176 -1.61 14.76 9.41
N THR A 177 -0.66 15.64 9.10
CA THR A 177 0.73 15.49 9.49
C THR A 177 0.85 15.37 11.01
N THR A 178 1.41 14.25 11.48
CA THR A 178 1.63 14.00 12.90
C THR A 178 2.91 14.65 13.41
N THR A 179 3.00 14.88 14.72
CA THR A 179 4.23 15.42 15.33
C THR A 179 5.44 14.51 15.12
N PHE A 180 5.23 13.19 15.07
CA PHE A 180 6.27 12.23 14.74
C PHE A 180 6.79 12.44 13.31
N GLN A 181 5.90 12.54 12.32
CA GLN A 181 6.27 12.78 10.92
C GLN A 181 7.07 14.07 10.75
N THR A 182 6.65 15.16 11.39
CA THR A 182 7.40 16.42 11.37
C THR A 182 8.82 16.26 11.94
N ARG A 183 8.98 15.52 13.04
CA ARG A 183 10.30 15.32 13.68
C ARG A 183 11.27 14.52 12.82
N VAL A 184 10.78 13.58 12.03
CA VAL A 184 11.61 12.76 11.13
C VAL A 184 11.75 13.37 9.73
N GLY A 185 11.33 14.63 9.55
CA GLY A 185 11.47 15.35 8.28
C GLY A 185 10.53 14.88 7.17
N HIS A 186 9.45 14.19 7.54
CA HIS A 186 8.49 13.65 6.60
C HIS A 186 7.42 14.69 6.22
N THR A 187 7.19 14.85 4.91
CA THR A 187 6.24 15.79 4.28
C THR A 187 5.10 15.03 3.56
N PRO A 188 4.13 14.48 4.31
CA PRO A 188 3.03 13.71 3.73
C PRO A 188 2.15 14.59 2.83
N THR A 189 1.30 13.98 2.01
CA THR A 189 0.41 14.68 1.06
C THR A 189 -1.09 14.43 1.33
N PRO A 190 -1.62 14.65 2.55
CA PRO A 190 -2.95 14.19 2.92
C PRO A 190 -4.05 14.59 1.93
N GLY A 191 -4.97 13.67 1.62
CA GLY A 191 -6.07 13.93 0.71
C GLY A 191 -5.69 13.95 -0.77
N ALA A 192 -4.61 13.26 -1.16
CA ALA A 192 -4.22 13.08 -2.55
C ALA A 192 -4.58 11.66 -3.04
N VAL A 193 -5.13 11.55 -4.25
CA VAL A 193 -5.57 10.28 -4.85
C VAL A 193 -4.90 10.08 -6.21
N PRO A 194 -3.95 9.14 -6.34
CA PRO A 194 -3.37 8.78 -7.62
C PRO A 194 -4.35 7.96 -8.47
N ILE A 195 -4.43 8.28 -9.76
CA ILE A 195 -5.32 7.62 -10.73
C ILE A 195 -4.50 7.12 -11.91
N VAL A 196 -4.75 5.88 -12.32
CA VAL A 196 -4.17 5.26 -13.51
C VAL A 196 -5.30 4.78 -14.42
N ASN A 197 -5.32 5.24 -15.66
CA ASN A 197 -6.24 4.73 -16.68
C ASN A 197 -5.68 3.42 -17.26
N LEU A 198 -6.36 2.30 -17.03
CA LEU A 198 -5.87 0.98 -17.46
C LEU A 198 -5.92 0.75 -18.99
N LYS A 199 -6.62 1.61 -19.74
CA LYS A 199 -6.69 1.54 -21.21
C LYS A 199 -5.61 2.39 -21.87
N THR A 200 -5.40 3.62 -21.39
CA THR A 200 -4.46 4.58 -22.01
C THR A 200 -3.12 4.66 -21.28
N TRP A 201 -3.03 4.11 -20.07
CA TRP A 201 -1.92 4.28 -19.13
C TRP A 201 -1.63 5.73 -18.73
N GLU A 202 -2.56 6.64 -19.02
CA GLU A 202 -2.50 8.02 -18.55
C GLU A 202 -2.69 8.05 -17.03
N THR A 203 -1.94 8.95 -16.39
CA THR A 203 -1.90 9.07 -14.94
C THR A 203 -2.37 10.46 -14.54
N ASN A 204 -3.06 10.55 -13.41
CA ASN A 204 -3.54 11.80 -12.85
C ASN A 204 -3.46 11.77 -11.33
N MET A 205 -3.52 12.94 -10.69
CA MET A 205 -3.55 13.08 -9.24
C MET A 205 -4.69 14.03 -8.86
N LEU A 206 -5.62 13.57 -8.04
CA LEU A 206 -6.65 14.42 -7.43
C LEU A 206 -6.20 14.88 -6.06
N TYR A 207 -6.56 16.10 -5.67
CA TYR A 207 -6.28 16.67 -4.36
C TYR A 207 -7.59 17.16 -3.72
N PHE A 208 -7.78 16.84 -2.45
CA PHE A 208 -8.98 17.13 -1.66
C PHE A 208 -8.68 17.95 -0.40
N LYS A 209 -7.45 18.49 -0.29
CA LYS A 209 -6.99 19.38 0.78
C LYS A 209 -6.49 20.69 0.19
#